data_AF-A0A2D6BTA9-F1
#
_entry.id   AF-A0A2D6BTA9-F1
#
_cell.length_a   1.000
_cell.length_b   1.000
_cell.length_c   1.000
_cell.angle_alpha   90.00
_cell.angle_beta   90.00
_cell.angle_gamma   90.00
#
_symmetry.space_group_name_H-M   'P 1'
#
loop_
_entity.id
_entity.type
_entity.pdbx_description
1 polymer ?
#
loop_
_entity_poly.entity_id
_entity_poly.type
_entity_poly.pdbx_seq_one_letter_code
_entity_poly.pdbx_strand_id
1 'polypeptide(L)'
;MYVVEPIYDEFVRRVVDETKKLRQSDRGEFDVGATFWDKQLDIIERHVEDARARGATVHVGGRRNPNLKGLYYEPTVVTEVGNEMALMTEETFGPIIAIQKVRDEEEALRRANDSDYGLNGNVWTRDIERALASPNAWRPVGSA
;
A
#
# COMPACT_ATOMS: atom_id res chain seq x y z
N MET A 1 4.62 0.40 -0.05
CA MET A 1 5.36 0.66 1.21
C MET A 1 6.56 -0.26 1.28
N TYR A 2 7.74 0.28 1.54
CA TYR A 2 8.99 -0.48 1.60
C TYR A 2 9.39 -0.70 3.06
N VAL A 3 9.71 -1.93 3.44
CA VAL A 3 10.07 -2.30 4.81
C VAL A 3 11.34 -3.13 4.81
N VAL A 4 12.31 -2.71 5.62
CA VAL A 4 13.62 -3.38 5.70
C VAL A 4 13.52 -4.77 6.30
N GLU A 5 14.33 -5.70 5.77
CA GLU A 5 14.33 -7.12 6.14
C GLU A 5 14.25 -7.40 7.66
N PRO A 6 15.03 -6.73 8.54
CA PRO A 6 15.07 -7.09 9.96
C PRO A 6 13.75 -6.93 10.72
N ILE A 7 12.83 -6.08 10.22
CA ILE A 7 11.54 -5.82 10.89
C ILE A 7 10.34 -6.28 10.04
N TYR A 8 10.56 -6.79 8.84
CA TYR A 8 9.50 -7.02 7.85
C TYR A 8 8.40 -7.94 8.37
N ASP A 9 8.76 -9.12 8.87
CA ASP A 9 7.76 -10.14 9.24
C ASP A 9 6.91 -9.68 10.43
N GLU A 10 7.54 -9.04 11.42
CA GLU A 10 6.82 -8.46 12.57
C GLU A 10 5.91 -7.30 12.14
N PHE A 11 6.41 -6.44 11.25
CA PHE A 11 5.65 -5.31 10.73
C PHE A 11 4.41 -5.77 9.97
N VAL A 12 4.56 -6.72 9.03
CA VAL A 12 3.44 -7.29 8.26
C VAL A 12 2.40 -7.88 9.21
N ARG A 13 2.83 -8.70 10.19
CA ARG A 13 1.92 -9.29 11.17
C ARG A 13 1.10 -8.23 11.89
N ARG A 14 1.75 -7.17 12.41
CA ARG A 14 1.07 -6.08 13.11
C ARG A 14 0.10 -5.32 12.20
N VAL A 15 0.48 -5.01 10.96
CA VAL A 15 -0.40 -4.33 10.00
C VAL A 15 -1.63 -5.18 9.68
N VAL A 16 -1.46 -6.48 9.49
CA VAL A 16 -2.57 -7.42 9.27
C VAL A 16 -3.49 -7.47 10.48
N ASP A 17 -2.92 -7.58 11.69
CA ASP A 17 -3.69 -7.64 12.94
C ASP A 17 -4.50 -6.35 13.18
N GLU A 18 -3.94 -5.17 12.92
CA GLU A 18 -4.66 -3.90 13.02
C GLU A 18 -5.70 -3.74 11.89
N THR A 19 -5.37 -4.15 10.67
CA THR A 19 -6.31 -4.05 9.53
C THR A 19 -7.56 -4.87 9.76
N LYS A 20 -7.44 -6.06 10.37
CA LYS A 20 -8.58 -6.92 10.74
C LYS A 20 -9.54 -6.29 11.75
N LYS A 21 -9.10 -5.27 12.49
CA LYS A 21 -9.94 -4.56 13.48
C LYS A 21 -10.74 -3.40 12.86
N LEU A 22 -10.42 -3.00 11.64
CA LEU A 22 -11.08 -1.87 10.98
C LEU A 22 -12.55 -2.19 10.71
N ARG A 23 -13.42 -1.25 11.11
CA ARG A 23 -14.86 -1.30 10.89
C ARG A 23 -15.20 -0.60 9.58
N GLN A 24 -15.84 -1.30 8.67
CA GLN A 24 -16.35 -0.73 7.43
C GLN A 24 -17.86 -0.52 7.51
N SER A 25 -18.35 0.69 7.21
CA SER A 25 -19.78 1.04 7.30
C SER A 25 -20.10 2.32 6.51
N ASP A 26 -21.39 2.61 6.33
CA ASP A 26 -21.95 3.92 5.95
C ASP A 26 -22.56 4.68 7.14
N ARG A 27 -22.65 4.05 8.31
CA ARG A 27 -23.41 4.53 9.46
C ARG A 27 -22.66 4.31 10.77
N GLY A 28 -22.90 5.22 11.71
CA GLY A 28 -22.31 5.17 13.04
C GLY A 28 -20.82 5.49 13.03
N GLU A 29 -20.10 4.99 14.04
CA GLU A 29 -18.64 5.08 14.08
C GLU A 29 -18.01 3.96 13.25
N PHE A 30 -17.26 4.35 12.22
CA PHE A 30 -16.54 3.45 11.33
C PHE A 30 -15.20 4.04 10.93
N ASP A 31 -14.31 3.18 10.45
CA ASP A 31 -12.92 3.53 10.14
C ASP A 31 -12.70 3.65 8.62
N VAL A 32 -13.45 2.87 7.82
CA VAL A 32 -13.36 2.87 6.34
C VAL A 32 -14.77 2.94 5.72
N GLY A 33 -14.96 3.82 4.74
CA GLY A 33 -16.22 3.99 4.01
C GLY A 33 -16.26 3.27 2.65
N ALA A 34 -17.25 3.63 1.83
CA ALA A 34 -17.30 3.25 0.41
C ALA A 34 -16.33 4.10 -0.43
N THR A 35 -15.98 3.58 -1.60
CA THR A 35 -15.39 4.39 -2.67
C THR A 35 -16.44 5.34 -3.25
N PHE A 36 -15.98 6.44 -3.85
CA PHE A 36 -16.87 7.48 -4.35
C PHE A 36 -17.48 7.16 -5.73
N TRP A 37 -16.85 6.28 -6.50
CA TRP A 37 -17.18 6.02 -7.90
C TRP A 37 -17.09 4.53 -8.24
N ASP A 38 -18.00 4.07 -9.10
CA ASP A 38 -18.15 2.65 -9.44
C ASP A 38 -16.91 2.08 -10.13
N LYS A 39 -16.33 2.81 -11.10
CA LYS A 39 -15.11 2.37 -11.78
C LYS A 39 -13.89 2.30 -10.86
N GLN A 40 -13.93 2.95 -9.68
CA GLN A 40 -12.85 2.81 -8.71
C GLN A 40 -12.72 1.38 -8.22
N LEU A 41 -13.84 0.66 -8.04
CA LEU A 41 -13.80 -0.74 -7.64
C LEU A 41 -13.12 -1.61 -8.71
N ASP A 42 -13.41 -1.35 -9.99
CA ASP A 42 -12.83 -2.12 -11.08
C ASP A 42 -11.30 -1.89 -11.18
N ILE A 43 -10.82 -0.67 -10.92
CA ILE A 43 -9.37 -0.35 -10.84
C ILE A 43 -8.72 -1.11 -9.68
N ILE A 44 -9.33 -1.03 -8.49
CA ILE A 44 -8.85 -1.70 -7.28
C ILE A 44 -8.77 -3.22 -7.52
N GLU A 45 -9.83 -3.81 -8.07
CA GLU A 45 -9.88 -5.24 -8.39
C GLU A 45 -8.82 -5.64 -9.41
N ARG A 46 -8.68 -4.88 -10.50
CA ARG A 46 -7.64 -5.12 -11.51
C ARG A 46 -6.25 -5.16 -10.88
N HIS A 47 -5.93 -4.22 -9.96
CA HIS A 47 -4.62 -4.18 -9.31
C HIS A 47 -4.39 -5.39 -8.41
N VAL A 48 -5.41 -5.80 -7.64
CA VAL A 48 -5.30 -6.97 -6.75
C VAL A 48 -5.20 -8.26 -7.55
N GLU A 49 -5.96 -8.40 -8.64
CA GLU A 49 -5.90 -9.59 -9.49
C GLU A 49 -4.59 -9.67 -10.29
N ASP A 50 -4.07 -8.55 -10.81
CA ASP A 50 -2.74 -8.52 -11.42
C ASP A 50 -1.65 -8.94 -10.42
N ALA A 51 -1.70 -8.41 -9.20
CA ALA A 51 -0.77 -8.80 -8.14
C ALA A 51 -0.87 -10.30 -7.81
N ARG A 52 -2.10 -10.83 -7.63
CA ARG A 52 -2.33 -12.27 -7.41
C ARG A 52 -1.78 -13.13 -8.54
N ALA A 53 -2.04 -12.74 -9.79
CA ALA A 53 -1.57 -13.46 -10.97
C ALA A 53 -0.03 -13.51 -11.05
N ARG A 54 0.65 -12.54 -10.44
CA ARG A 54 2.12 -12.44 -10.39
C ARG A 54 2.73 -13.00 -9.10
N GLY A 55 1.93 -13.65 -8.25
CA GLY A 55 2.40 -14.36 -7.06
C GLY A 55 2.35 -13.55 -5.76
N ALA A 56 1.70 -12.38 -5.76
CA ALA A 56 1.51 -11.62 -4.53
C ALA A 56 0.59 -12.37 -3.55
N THR A 57 0.84 -12.17 -2.25
CA THR A 57 0.04 -12.75 -1.18
C THR A 57 -0.90 -11.70 -0.58
N VAL A 58 -2.20 -11.99 -0.61
CA VAL A 58 -3.24 -11.20 0.07
C VAL A 58 -3.50 -11.78 1.46
N HIS A 59 -3.16 -11.02 2.51
CA HIS A 59 -3.28 -11.49 3.91
C HIS A 59 -4.66 -11.27 4.53
N VAL A 60 -5.34 -10.21 4.12
CA VAL A 60 -6.67 -9.80 4.58
C VAL A 60 -7.34 -9.00 3.47
N GLY A 61 -8.66 -9.06 3.38
CA GLY A 61 -9.44 -8.36 2.37
C GLY A 61 -9.26 -8.95 0.96
N GLY A 62 -9.06 -8.07 -0.02
CA GLY A 62 -8.81 -8.43 -1.42
C GLY A 62 -10.07 -8.81 -2.19
N ARG A 63 -11.20 -8.20 -1.83
CA ARG A 63 -12.50 -8.36 -2.51
C ARG A 63 -13.46 -7.23 -2.13
N ARG A 64 -14.55 -7.10 -2.88
CA ARG A 64 -15.72 -6.31 -2.46
C ARG A 64 -16.29 -6.86 -1.15
N ASN A 65 -16.76 -5.97 -0.27
CA ASN A 65 -17.37 -6.39 1.00
C ASN A 65 -18.75 -7.03 0.73
N PRO A 66 -18.94 -8.34 1.00
CA PRO A 66 -20.19 -9.02 0.69
C PRO A 66 -21.35 -8.64 1.63
N ASN A 67 -21.05 -8.02 2.77
CA ASN A 67 -22.02 -7.68 3.81
C ASN A 67 -22.60 -6.27 3.65
N LEU A 68 -22.06 -5.45 2.74
CA LEU A 68 -22.48 -4.07 2.53
C LEU A 68 -22.99 -3.88 1.09
N LYS A 69 -24.08 -3.13 0.94
CA LYS A 69 -24.62 -2.76 -0.38
C LYS A 69 -23.95 -1.48 -0.86
N GLY A 70 -23.41 -1.48 -2.08
CA GLY A 70 -22.80 -0.30 -2.70
C GLY A 70 -21.33 -0.52 -3.03
N LEU A 71 -20.55 0.56 -2.98
CA LEU A 71 -19.19 0.58 -3.49
C LEU A 71 -18.14 0.32 -2.41
N TYR A 72 -18.19 -0.86 -1.79
CA TYR A 72 -17.29 -1.22 -0.68
C TYR A 72 -16.25 -2.24 -1.09
N TYR A 73 -14.98 -1.91 -0.86
CA TYR A 73 -13.87 -2.86 -0.95
C TYR A 73 -13.27 -3.08 0.43
N GLU A 74 -13.05 -4.34 0.83
CA GLU A 74 -12.51 -4.66 2.16
C GLU A 74 -11.11 -4.05 2.34
N PRO A 75 -10.75 -3.51 3.52
CA PRO A 75 -9.38 -3.12 3.81
C PRO A 75 -8.41 -4.27 3.55
N THR A 76 -7.38 -4.02 2.75
CA THR A 76 -6.57 -5.07 2.14
C THR A 76 -5.09 -4.88 2.40
N VAL A 77 -4.40 -5.94 2.80
CA VAL A 77 -2.94 -5.98 2.94
C VAL A 77 -2.38 -6.99 1.95
N VAL A 78 -1.46 -6.53 1.10
CA VAL A 78 -0.80 -7.34 0.07
C VAL A 78 0.72 -7.33 0.29
N THR A 79 1.36 -8.48 0.14
CA THR A 79 2.81 -8.70 0.25
C THR A 79 3.32 -9.51 -0.93
N GLU A 80 4.62 -9.78 -0.98
CA GLU A 80 5.27 -10.43 -2.15
C GLU A 80 5.00 -9.64 -3.43
N VAL A 81 5.05 -8.30 -3.31
CA VAL A 81 4.76 -7.36 -4.40
C VAL A 81 6.03 -6.83 -5.05
N GLY A 82 5.93 -6.44 -6.32
CA GLY A 82 7.02 -5.94 -7.16
C GLY A 82 6.59 -4.76 -8.04
N ASN A 83 7.55 -3.97 -8.55
CA ASN A 83 7.26 -2.84 -9.45
C ASN A 83 6.74 -3.29 -10.83
N GLU A 84 6.78 -4.59 -11.12
CA GLU A 84 6.10 -5.18 -12.27
C GLU A 84 4.58 -5.37 -12.07
N MET A 85 4.05 -5.09 -10.88
CA MET A 85 2.63 -5.22 -10.54
C MET A 85 1.94 -3.86 -10.53
N ALA A 86 0.74 -3.78 -11.10
CA ALA A 86 -0.01 -2.52 -11.21
C ALA A 86 -0.27 -1.87 -9.83
N LEU A 87 -0.45 -2.65 -8.78
CA LEU A 87 -0.64 -2.15 -7.41
C LEU A 87 0.55 -1.33 -6.87
N MET A 88 1.75 -1.50 -7.45
CA MET A 88 2.97 -0.81 -7.05
C MET A 88 3.31 0.40 -7.92
N THR A 89 2.84 0.42 -9.17
CA THR A 89 3.21 1.45 -10.17
C THR A 89 2.05 2.32 -10.63
N GLU A 90 0.81 1.90 -10.43
CA GLU A 90 -0.39 2.68 -10.74
C GLU A 90 -1.10 3.10 -9.46
N GLU A 91 -1.71 4.30 -9.49
CA GLU A 91 -2.40 4.83 -8.33
C GLU A 91 -3.72 4.07 -8.07
N THR A 92 -3.79 3.37 -6.94
CA THR A 92 -4.90 2.45 -6.63
C THR A 92 -6.14 3.15 -6.07
N PHE A 93 -5.98 4.26 -5.34
CA PHE A 93 -7.09 5.00 -4.68
C PHE A 93 -8.13 4.10 -3.96
N GLY A 94 -7.65 3.05 -3.31
CA GLY A 94 -8.48 2.10 -2.56
C GLY A 94 -7.92 1.84 -1.17
N PRO A 95 -8.67 1.15 -0.30
CA PRO A 95 -8.23 0.81 1.05
C PRO A 95 -7.24 -0.36 1.02
N ILE A 96 -6.15 -0.22 0.25
CA ILE A 96 -5.13 -1.25 0.04
C ILE A 96 -3.78 -0.72 0.47
N ILE A 97 -3.02 -1.56 1.18
CA ILE A 97 -1.61 -1.35 1.45
C ILE A 97 -0.78 -2.49 0.86
N ALA A 98 0.13 -2.15 -0.05
CA ALA A 98 1.11 -3.06 -0.62
C ALA A 98 2.44 -2.92 0.13
N ILE A 99 2.97 -4.02 0.65
CA ILE A 99 4.15 -4.05 1.52
C ILE A 99 5.26 -4.89 0.87
N GLN A 100 6.35 -4.22 0.52
CA GLN A 100 7.48 -4.82 -0.15
C GLN A 100 8.69 -4.90 0.78
N LYS A 101 9.30 -6.09 0.83
CA LYS A 101 10.55 -6.32 1.55
C LYS A 101 11.71 -5.72 0.76
N VAL A 102 12.60 -5.01 1.44
CA VAL A 102 13.83 -4.44 0.88
C VAL A 102 15.00 -4.73 1.81
N ARG A 103 16.21 -4.90 1.26
CA ARG A 103 17.40 -5.22 2.07
C ARG A 103 17.76 -4.07 3.00
N ASP A 104 17.71 -2.85 2.46
CA ASP A 104 18.14 -1.64 3.14
C ASP A 104 17.41 -0.40 2.61
N GLU A 105 17.80 0.75 3.15
CA GLU A 105 17.28 2.06 2.78
C GLU A 105 17.62 2.47 1.35
N GLU A 106 18.81 2.13 0.86
CA GLU A 106 19.24 2.49 -0.49
C GLU A 106 18.36 1.78 -1.54
N GLU A 107 18.09 0.49 -1.31
CA GLU A 107 17.14 -0.25 -2.11
C GLU A 107 15.72 0.32 -2.02
N ALA A 108 15.28 0.71 -0.82
CA ALA A 108 13.97 1.35 -0.63
C ALA A 108 13.83 2.63 -1.47
N LEU A 109 14.84 3.51 -1.42
CA LEU A 109 14.87 4.76 -2.17
C LEU A 109 14.91 4.52 -3.68
N ARG A 110 15.74 3.58 -4.14
CA ARG A 110 15.83 3.23 -5.57
C ARG A 110 14.48 2.74 -6.10
N ARG A 111 13.80 1.85 -5.37
CA ARG A 111 12.47 1.35 -5.77
C ARG A 111 11.38 2.42 -5.65
N ALA A 112 11.44 3.26 -4.61
CA ALA A 112 10.49 4.37 -4.43
C ALA A 112 10.59 5.43 -5.54
N ASN A 113 11.80 5.70 -6.04
CA ASN A 113 12.05 6.62 -7.14
C ASN A 113 11.77 6.02 -8.52
N ASP A 114 11.60 4.69 -8.62
CA ASP A 114 11.17 3.99 -9.84
C ASP A 114 9.64 4.08 -9.96
N SER A 115 9.15 5.31 -10.09
CA SER A 115 7.75 5.67 -10.12
C SER A 115 7.59 6.95 -10.95
N ASP A 116 6.57 6.99 -11.81
CA ASP A 116 6.21 8.20 -12.56
C ASP A 116 5.59 9.29 -11.67
N TYR A 117 5.29 8.93 -10.41
CA TYR A 117 4.72 9.82 -9.38
C TYR A 117 5.76 10.20 -8.32
N GLY A 118 5.59 11.40 -7.75
CA GLY A 118 6.47 11.91 -6.69
C GLY A 118 5.79 12.99 -5.84
N LEU A 119 4.51 12.81 -5.53
CA LEU A 119 3.72 13.79 -4.77
C LEU A 119 4.08 13.83 -3.28
N ASN A 120 4.14 12.66 -2.63
CA ASN A 120 4.39 12.53 -1.20
C ASN A 120 5.34 11.37 -0.91
N GLY A 121 6.12 11.49 0.16
CA GLY A 121 6.96 10.43 0.71
C GLY A 121 7.02 10.53 2.23
N ASN A 122 7.06 9.38 2.92
CA ASN A 122 7.19 9.32 4.37
C ASN A 122 8.31 8.33 4.74
N VAL A 123 9.16 8.72 5.69
CA VAL A 123 10.26 7.88 6.21
C VAL A 123 10.08 7.75 7.73
N TRP A 124 10.09 6.51 8.22
CA TRP A 124 10.03 6.22 9.65
C TRP A 124 11.32 5.55 10.10
N THR A 125 12.12 6.28 10.87
CA THR A 125 13.36 5.78 11.47
C THR A 125 13.60 6.47 12.82
N ARG A 126 14.39 5.82 13.68
CA ARG A 126 14.89 6.43 14.92
C ARG A 126 16.12 7.32 14.67
N ASP A 127 16.73 7.20 13.49
CA ASP A 127 17.91 7.95 13.10
C ASP A 127 17.52 9.19 12.29
N ILE A 128 17.53 10.35 12.96
CA ILE A 128 17.08 11.62 12.38
C ILE A 128 18.04 12.09 11.28
N GLU A 129 19.35 11.84 11.39
CA GLU A 129 20.31 12.24 10.36
C GLU A 129 20.07 11.46 9.07
N ARG A 130 19.80 10.16 9.17
CA ARG A 130 19.37 9.35 8.02
C ARG A 130 18.06 9.84 7.44
N ALA A 131 17.07 10.13 8.29
CA ALA A 131 15.77 10.66 7.85
C ALA A 131 15.90 12.00 7.10
N LEU A 132 16.84 12.87 7.47
CA LEU A 132 17.09 14.15 6.80
C LEU A 132 17.94 14.01 5.53
N ALA A 133 18.72 12.93 5.41
CA ALA A 133 19.44 12.61 4.18
C ALA A 133 18.51 12.04 3.10
N SER A 134 17.47 11.28 3.48
CA SER A 134 16.54 10.64 2.53
C SER A 134 15.79 11.62 1.60
N PRO A 135 15.30 12.81 2.03
CA PRO A 135 14.66 13.81 1.17
C PRO A 135 15.53 14.31 0.01
N ASN A 136 16.86 14.33 0.17
CA ASN A 136 17.78 14.72 -0.90
C ASN A 136 18.00 13.59 -1.93
N ALA A 137 17.69 12.35 -1.55
CA ALA A 137 17.78 11.17 -2.41
C ALA A 137 16.44 10.80 -3.04
N TRP A 138 15.31 11.12 -2.39
CA TRP A 138 13.97 11.01 -2.97
C TRP A 138 13.74 12.12 -3.99
N ARG A 139 13.21 11.77 -5.17
CA ARG A 139 13.01 12.70 -6.29
C ARG A 139 11.53 13.03 -6.47
N PRO A 140 11.02 14.14 -5.91
CA PRO A 140 9.69 14.61 -6.25
C PRO A 140 9.63 14.97 -7.74
N VAL A 141 8.51 14.66 -8.39
CA VAL A 141 8.31 14.99 -9.81
C VAL A 141 8.33 16.52 -9.95
N GLY A 142 9.28 17.03 -10.74
CA GLY A 142 9.45 18.47 -11.01
C GLY A 142 10.69 19.12 -10.40
N SER A 143 11.52 18.40 -9.63
CA SER A 143 12.84 18.90 -9.20
C SER A 143 13.90 18.63 -10.28
N ALA A 144 14.05 19.58 -11.21
CA ALA A 144 15.24 19.73 -12.06
C ALA A 144 16.23 20.70 -11.41
#